data_AF-A0A803L108-F1
#
_entry.id   AF-A0A803L108-F1
#
_cell.length_a   1.000
_cell.length_b   1.000
_cell.length_c   1.000
_cell.angle_alpha   90.00
_cell.angle_beta   90.00
_cell.angle_gamma   90.00
#
_symmetry.space_group_name_H-M   'P 1'
#
loop_
_entity.id
_entity.type
_entity.pdbx_description
1 polymer ?
#
loop_
_entity_poly.entity_id
_entity_poly.type
_entity_poly.pdbx_seq_one_letter_code
_entity_poly.pdbx_strand_id
1 'polypeptide(L)'
;MEMVYYQVGRSSYQDLLKELEADIQHANALVAAIPKPKKGVCLHMKLEYNQLSPLLYLLLQWLDSSCSCLFPLYFNLFNILIYEVYPDGRTHISTQGSKATVREFYAIILPSLTRLHNDLVERESRINLTKKSGDKENFLGQGRLQNVIDQEREDECGICLVPTTKMVLPGCCHAMCINCYRNWNTKSASCPFCRGGLKRVKSEDLWVLTSESEVIDAEAVSTEELSRFYLYIQSLPKDKTEAPFWVYYNYLT
;
A
#
# COMPACT_ATOMS: atom_id res chain seq x y z
N MET A 1 2.05 4.71 20.28
CA MET A 1 1.29 3.48 19.95
C MET A 1 -0.17 3.84 20.15
N GLU A 2 -0.74 4.52 19.16
CA GLU A 2 -2.16 4.88 19.18
C GLU A 2 -2.95 3.62 18.85
N MET A 3 -3.56 3.05 19.88
CA MET A 3 -4.61 2.07 19.69
C MET A 3 -5.81 2.81 19.13
N VAL A 4 -6.09 2.61 17.85
CA VAL A 4 -7.34 3.03 17.23
C VAL A 4 -8.46 2.25 17.91
N TYR A 5 -9.09 2.88 18.90
CA TYR A 5 -10.33 2.40 19.49
C TYR A 5 -11.39 2.46 18.39
N TYR A 6 -11.70 1.32 17.78
CA TYR A 6 -12.96 1.17 17.06
C TYR A 6 -14.06 1.46 18.08
N GLN A 7 -14.76 2.57 17.85
CA GLN A 7 -15.88 3.03 18.67
C GLN A 7 -17.07 2.11 18.38
N VAL A 8 -17.01 0.87 18.87
CA VAL A 8 -18.06 -0.12 18.73
C VAL A 8 -19.17 0.27 19.70
N GLY A 9 -20.09 1.10 19.22
CA GLY A 9 -21.42 1.22 19.81
C GLY A 9 -22.08 -0.17 19.87
N ARG A 10 -23.05 -0.36 20.77
CA ARG A 10 -23.82 -1.61 20.91
C ARG A 10 -24.42 -2.06 19.56
N SER A 11 -23.67 -2.79 18.74
CA SER A 11 -24.10 -3.30 17.44
C SER A 11 -24.48 -4.77 17.59
N SER A 12 -25.58 -5.15 16.96
CA SER A 12 -26.00 -6.56 16.94
C SER A 12 -25.04 -7.37 16.06
N TYR A 13 -25.00 -8.69 16.24
CA TYR A 13 -24.27 -9.59 15.34
C TYR A 13 -24.65 -9.39 13.87
N GLN A 14 -25.91 -9.07 13.58
CA GLN A 14 -26.37 -8.78 12.23
C GLN A 14 -25.81 -7.46 11.68
N ASP A 15 -25.61 -6.46 12.53
CA ASP A 15 -25.03 -5.18 12.11
C ASP A 15 -23.55 -5.31 11.79
N LEU A 16 -22.81 -6.10 12.58
CA LEU A 16 -21.40 -6.42 12.29
C LEU A 16 -21.22 -7.17 10.97
N LEU A 17 -22.11 -8.12 10.66
CA LEU A 17 -22.07 -8.83 9.39
C LEU A 17 -22.34 -7.88 8.21
N LYS A 18 -23.31 -6.97 8.35
CA LYS A 18 -23.61 -5.97 7.33
C LYS A 18 -22.43 -5.02 7.11
N GLU A 19 -21.77 -4.58 8.19
CA GLU A 19 -20.57 -3.73 8.12
C GLU A 19 -19.43 -4.45 7.40
N LEU A 20 -19.15 -5.70 7.78
CA LEU A 20 -18.14 -6.53 7.12
C LEU A 20 -18.45 -6.77 5.63
N GLU A 21 -19.71 -7.04 5.29
CA GLU A 21 -20.14 -7.19 3.89
C GLU A 21 -19.98 -5.89 3.11
N ALA A 22 -20.32 -4.74 3.70
CA ALA A 22 -20.11 -3.43 3.08
C ALA A 22 -18.63 -3.15 2.81
N ASP A 23 -17.75 -3.48 3.76
CA ASP A 23 -16.30 -3.33 3.60
C ASP A 23 -15.74 -4.26 2.52
N ILE A 24 -16.25 -5.49 2.42
CA ILE A 24 -15.90 -6.42 1.33
C ILE A 24 -16.34 -5.86 -0.03
N GLN A 25 -17.52 -5.26 -0.11
CA GLN A 25 -17.97 -4.60 -1.35
C GLN A 25 -17.10 -3.38 -1.69
N HIS A 26 -16.70 -2.60 -0.70
CA HIS A 26 -15.76 -1.51 -0.90
C HIS A 26 -14.40 -2.01 -1.43
N ALA A 27 -13.86 -3.09 -0.84
CA ALA A 27 -12.63 -3.72 -1.31
C ALA A 27 -12.76 -4.21 -2.77
N ASN A 28 -13.90 -4.81 -3.15
CA ASN A 28 -14.17 -5.20 -4.53
C ASN A 28 -14.19 -4.00 -5.49
N ALA A 29 -14.74 -2.87 -5.07
CA ALA A 29 -14.71 -1.64 -5.86
C ALA A 29 -13.28 -1.10 -6.05
N LEU A 30 -12.44 -1.17 -5.01
CA LEU A 30 -11.02 -0.81 -5.11
C LEU A 30 -10.28 -1.72 -6.09
N VAL A 31 -10.49 -3.04 -6.02
CA VAL A 31 -9.89 -3.99 -6.97
C VAL A 31 -10.29 -3.68 -8.41
N ALA A 32 -11.55 -3.32 -8.64
CA ALA A 32 -12.04 -2.98 -9.98
C ALA A 32 -11.36 -1.74 -10.58
N ALA A 33 -10.91 -0.81 -9.73
CA ALA A 33 -10.21 0.40 -10.14
C ALA A 33 -8.69 0.20 -10.36
N ILE A 34 -8.10 -0.88 -9.82
CA ILE A 34 -6.65 -1.14 -9.92
C ILE A 34 -6.31 -1.80 -11.28
N PRO A 35 -5.28 -1.34 -12.01
CA PRO A 35 -4.90 -1.91 -13.30
C PRO A 35 -4.39 -3.34 -13.15
N LYS A 36 -4.82 -4.21 -14.09
CA LYS A 36 -4.67 -5.67 -13.99
C LYS A 36 -3.30 -6.13 -14.53
N PRO A 37 -2.58 -7.03 -13.83
CA PRO A 37 -1.32 -7.58 -14.30
C PRO A 37 -1.47 -8.59 -15.46
N LYS A 38 -2.64 -9.22 -15.61
CA LYS A 38 -2.96 -10.17 -16.69
C LYS A 38 -4.31 -9.83 -17.32
N LYS A 39 -4.42 -10.00 -18.65
CA LYS A 39 -5.60 -9.67 -19.46
C LYS A 39 -6.91 -10.13 -18.80
N GLY A 40 -7.67 -9.18 -18.26
CA GLY A 40 -9.07 -9.35 -17.89
C GLY A 40 -9.39 -9.89 -16.50
N VAL A 41 -8.47 -10.58 -15.83
CA VAL A 41 -8.75 -11.25 -14.54
C VAL A 41 -8.86 -10.24 -13.39
N CYS A 42 -10.01 -10.20 -12.74
CA CYS A 42 -10.27 -9.37 -11.56
C CYS A 42 -10.32 -10.24 -10.31
N LEU A 43 -9.77 -9.80 -9.18
CA LEU A 43 -10.08 -10.47 -7.92
C LEU A 43 -11.49 -10.09 -7.49
N HIS A 44 -12.19 -11.03 -6.88
CA HIS A 44 -13.46 -10.80 -6.22
C HIS A 44 -13.44 -11.48 -4.86
N MET A 45 -13.97 -10.76 -3.88
CA MET A 45 -14.02 -11.16 -2.48
C MET A 45 -15.47 -11.39 -2.09
N LYS A 46 -15.73 -12.50 -1.41
CA LYS A 46 -17.05 -12.85 -0.89
C LYS A 46 -16.93 -13.40 0.52
N LEU A 47 -17.88 -13.03 1.38
CA LEU A 47 -17.99 -13.63 2.71
C LEU A 47 -18.51 -15.07 2.59
N GLU A 48 -17.78 -16.02 3.18
CA GLU A 48 -18.17 -17.42 3.30
C GLU A 48 -18.32 -17.80 4.78
N TYR A 49 -19.44 -18.44 5.09
CA TYR A 49 -19.77 -18.94 6.43
C TYR A 49 -19.20 -20.35 6.60
N ASN A 50 -18.52 -20.60 7.72
CA ASN A 50 -18.09 -21.96 8.07
C ASN A 50 -19.33 -22.86 8.29
N GLN A 51 -19.20 -24.18 8.07
CA GLN A 51 -20.30 -25.15 8.22
C GLN A 51 -20.92 -25.16 9.63
N LEU A 52 -20.17 -24.70 10.64
CA LEU A 52 -20.64 -24.58 12.03
C LEU A 52 -21.36 -23.25 12.32
N SER A 53 -21.39 -22.32 11.36
CA SER A 53 -22.05 -21.01 11.48
C SER A 53 -23.52 -21.10 11.95
N PRO A 54 -24.37 -22.02 11.43
CA PRO A 54 -25.75 -22.14 11.90
C PRO A 54 -25.87 -22.58 13.37
N LEU A 55 -24.99 -23.47 13.83
CA LEU A 55 -24.98 -23.94 15.21
C LEU A 55 -24.53 -22.84 16.17
N LEU A 56 -23.58 -22.01 15.74
CA LEU A 56 -23.08 -20.89 16.54
C LEU A 56 -24.05 -19.73 16.56
N TYR A 57 -24.78 -19.48 15.46
CA TYR A 57 -25.90 -18.54 15.45
C TYR A 57 -26.96 -18.91 16.48
N LEU A 58 -27.33 -20.20 16.55
CA LEU A 58 -28.27 -20.71 17.56
C LEU A 58 -27.73 -20.53 18.99
N LEU A 59 -26.44 -20.81 19.22
CA LEU A 59 -25.79 -20.60 20.53
C LEU A 59 -25.72 -19.12 20.92
N LEU A 60 -25.43 -18.22 19.99
CA LEU A 60 -25.36 -16.77 20.21
C LEU A 60 -26.75 -16.18 20.48
N GLN A 61 -27.79 -16.67 19.79
CA GLN A 61 -29.18 -16.30 20.06
C GLN A 61 -29.64 -16.74 21.46
N TRP A 62 -29.10 -17.85 21.96
CA TRP A 62 -29.42 -18.38 23.29
C TRP A 62 -28.72 -17.64 24.44
N LEU A 63 -27.57 -17.00 24.17
CA LEU A 63 -26.73 -16.38 25.21
C LEU A 63 -27.15 -14.96 25.62
N ASP A 64 -28.23 -14.41 25.06
CA ASP A 64 -28.94 -13.17 25.48
C ASP A 64 -28.04 -12.02 26.01
N SER A 65 -26.83 -11.86 25.45
CA SER A 65 -25.82 -10.97 26.03
C SER A 65 -25.23 -10.04 25.00
N SER A 66 -25.21 -8.77 25.39
CA SER A 66 -24.67 -7.60 24.69
C SER A 66 -23.14 -7.66 24.44
N CYS A 67 -22.50 -8.82 24.63
CA CYS A 67 -21.06 -9.05 24.48
C CYS A 67 -20.72 -10.16 23.47
N SER A 68 -21.72 -10.67 22.75
CA SER A 68 -21.60 -11.72 21.72
C SER A 68 -20.94 -11.24 20.41
N CYS A 69 -20.68 -9.94 20.27
CA CYS A 69 -20.13 -9.30 19.06
C CYS A 69 -18.67 -9.66 18.73
N LEU A 70 -17.85 -9.99 19.73
CA LEU A 70 -16.41 -10.25 19.52
C LEU A 70 -16.07 -11.75 19.41
N PHE A 71 -16.96 -12.63 19.86
CA PHE A 71 -16.77 -14.08 19.81
C PHE A 71 -16.58 -14.61 18.37
N PRO A 72 -17.39 -14.19 17.38
CA PRO A 72 -17.31 -14.72 16.02
C PRO A 72 -16.00 -14.41 15.28
N LEU A 73 -15.41 -13.24 15.54
CA LEU A 73 -14.11 -12.86 14.97
C LEU A 73 -12.95 -13.63 15.58
N TYR A 74 -13.03 -14.01 16.86
CA TYR A 74 -11.97 -14.78 17.52
C TYR A 74 -11.94 -16.25 17.07
N PHE A 75 -13.10 -16.83 16.75
CA PHE A 75 -13.20 -18.23 16.31
C PHE A 75 -13.09 -18.43 14.79
N ASN A 76 -12.75 -17.39 14.00
CA ASN A 76 -12.67 -17.46 12.53
C ASN A 76 -13.91 -18.14 11.91
N LEU A 77 -15.12 -17.77 12.38
CA LEU A 77 -16.37 -18.37 11.91
C LEU A 77 -16.72 -18.00 10.46
N PHE A 78 -16.08 -16.94 9.97
CA PHE A 78 -16.19 -16.47 8.61
C PHE A 78 -14.81 -16.44 7.98
N ASN A 79 -14.78 -16.84 6.72
CA ASN A 79 -13.64 -16.62 5.86
C ASN A 79 -14.09 -15.74 4.70
N ILE A 80 -13.16 -14.95 4.20
CA ILE A 80 -13.33 -14.17 3.00
C ILE A 80 -12.69 -14.98 1.88
N LEU A 81 -13.53 -15.47 0.99
CA LEU A 81 -13.12 -16.20 -0.19
C LEU A 81 -12.69 -15.18 -1.25
N ILE A 82 -11.47 -15.36 -1.76
CA ILE A 82 -10.86 -14.50 -2.77
C ILE A 82 -10.64 -15.36 -4.00
N TYR A 83 -11.30 -15.00 -5.10
CA TYR A 83 -11.24 -15.74 -6.34
C TYR A 83 -11.08 -14.82 -7.54
N GLU A 84 -10.61 -15.39 -8.64
CA GLU A 84 -10.41 -14.71 -9.91
C GLU A 84 -11.69 -14.76 -10.76
N VAL A 85 -12.10 -13.62 -11.31
CA VAL A 85 -13.27 -13.44 -12.18
C VAL A 85 -12.83 -12.93 -13.55
N TYR A 86 -13.27 -13.61 -14.61
CA TYR A 86 -12.99 -13.27 -15.99
C TYR A 86 -14.04 -12.26 -16.53
N PRO A 87 -13.67 -11.43 -17.54
CA PRO A 87 -14.52 -10.35 -18.04
C PRO A 87 -15.75 -10.83 -18.84
N ASP A 88 -15.85 -12.12 -19.13
CA ASP A 88 -16.99 -12.76 -19.79
C ASP A 88 -18.18 -13.04 -18.85
N GLY A 89 -18.07 -12.63 -17.57
CA GLY A 89 -19.11 -12.80 -16.56
C GLY A 89 -19.36 -14.27 -16.17
N ARG A 90 -18.65 -15.21 -16.80
CA ARG A 90 -18.65 -16.60 -16.37
C ARG A 90 -17.75 -16.71 -15.17
N THR A 91 -18.36 -16.97 -14.02
CA THR A 91 -17.66 -17.52 -12.86
C THR A 91 -17.27 -18.95 -13.19
N HIS A 92 -16.31 -19.15 -14.10
CA HIS A 92 -15.47 -20.33 -13.99
C HIS A 92 -14.73 -20.12 -12.68
N ILE A 93 -15.30 -20.63 -11.60
CA ILE A 93 -14.66 -20.75 -10.30
C ILE A 93 -13.35 -21.44 -10.61
N SER A 94 -12.27 -20.66 -10.75
CA SER A 94 -10.92 -21.20 -10.77
C SER A 94 -10.88 -22.10 -9.55
N THR A 95 -10.55 -23.36 -9.76
CA THR A 95 -10.79 -24.52 -8.87
C THR A 95 -10.10 -24.43 -7.50
N GLN A 96 -9.63 -23.24 -7.11
CA GLN A 96 -8.88 -23.01 -5.89
C GLN A 96 -8.92 -21.53 -5.46
N GLY A 97 -10.05 -21.07 -4.94
CA GLY A 97 -10.13 -19.77 -4.25
C GLY A 97 -9.18 -19.71 -3.05
N SER A 98 -8.67 -18.54 -2.70
CA SER A 98 -7.89 -18.33 -1.48
C SER A 98 -8.83 -17.95 -0.32
N LYS A 99 -8.61 -18.48 0.88
CA LYS A 99 -9.34 -18.14 2.10
C LYS A 99 -8.52 -17.19 2.94
N ALA A 100 -9.08 -16.02 3.24
CA ALA A 100 -8.55 -15.08 4.21
C ALA A 100 -9.45 -15.02 5.45
N THR A 101 -8.86 -14.87 6.62
CA THR A 101 -9.59 -14.54 7.84
C THR A 101 -10.01 -13.07 7.82
N VAL A 102 -10.99 -12.70 8.65
CA VAL A 102 -11.39 -11.29 8.85
C VAL A 102 -10.21 -10.45 9.35
N ARG A 103 -9.33 -11.04 10.17
CA ARG A 103 -8.11 -10.38 10.63
C ARG A 103 -7.16 -10.06 9.48
N GLU A 104 -6.90 -11.03 8.59
CA GLU A 104 -6.04 -10.80 7.41
C GLU A 104 -6.65 -9.77 6.46
N PHE A 105 -7.98 -9.76 6.34
CA PHE A 105 -8.68 -8.77 5.55
C PHE A 105 -8.42 -7.33 6.02
N TYR A 106 -8.67 -7.05 7.31
CA TYR A 106 -8.46 -5.71 7.84
C TYR A 106 -7.00 -5.35 8.07
N ALA A 107 -6.12 -6.33 8.37
CA ALA A 107 -4.72 -6.06 8.67
C ALA A 107 -3.85 -5.91 7.42
N ILE A 108 -4.18 -6.61 6.32
CA ILE A 108 -3.30 -6.72 5.15
C ILE A 108 -4.04 -6.38 3.86
N ILE A 109 -5.17 -7.04 3.58
CA ILE A 109 -5.81 -6.98 2.26
C ILE A 109 -6.41 -5.61 1.99
N LEU A 110 -7.34 -5.15 2.83
CA LEU A 110 -8.01 -3.86 2.67
C LEU A 110 -7.00 -2.68 2.69
N PRO A 111 -6.06 -2.59 3.65
CA PRO A 111 -5.05 -1.54 3.63
C PRO A 111 -4.16 -1.54 2.37
N SER A 112 -3.81 -2.72 1.85
CA SER A 112 -3.01 -2.82 0.62
C SER A 112 -3.78 -2.33 -0.60
N LEU A 113 -5.07 -2.66 -0.70
CA LEU A 113 -5.94 -2.16 -1.77
C LEU A 113 -6.14 -0.65 -1.70
N THR A 114 -6.36 -0.09 -0.51
CA THR A 114 -6.50 1.35 -0.33
C THR A 114 -5.23 2.09 -0.74
N ARG A 115 -4.05 1.58 -0.35
CA ARG A 115 -2.75 2.16 -0.75
C ARG A 115 -2.58 2.14 -2.27
N LEU A 116 -2.77 0.97 -2.89
CA LEU A 116 -2.68 0.83 -4.34
C LEU A 116 -3.65 1.76 -5.10
N HIS A 117 -4.88 1.92 -4.60
CA HIS A 117 -5.85 2.82 -5.20
C HIS A 117 -5.45 4.30 -5.07
N ASN A 118 -4.99 4.72 -3.89
CA ASN A 118 -4.55 6.11 -3.67
C ASN A 118 -3.36 6.47 -4.56
N ASP A 119 -2.39 5.57 -4.71
CA ASP A 119 -1.23 5.77 -5.58
C ASP A 119 -1.65 5.99 -7.05
N LEU A 120 -2.69 5.27 -7.51
CA LEU A 120 -3.26 5.44 -8.85
C LEU A 120 -3.95 6.78 -9.01
N VAL A 121 -4.79 7.18 -8.04
CA VAL A 121 -5.49 8.47 -8.05
C VAL A 121 -4.50 9.63 -8.06
N GLU A 122 -3.45 9.56 -7.24
CA GLU A 122 -2.37 10.55 -7.26
C GLU A 122 -1.66 10.61 -8.61
N ARG A 123 -1.37 9.44 -9.23
CA ARG A 123 -0.76 9.37 -10.55
C ARG A 123 -1.63 10.00 -11.63
N GLU A 124 -2.92 9.68 -11.66
CA GLU A 124 -3.87 10.28 -12.60
C GLU A 124 -3.95 11.81 -12.44
N SER A 125 -3.94 12.29 -11.19
CA SER A 125 -3.94 13.74 -10.91
C SER A 125 -2.70 14.43 -11.47
N ARG A 126 -1.50 13.85 -11.31
CA ARG A 126 -0.23 14.38 -11.85
C ARG A 126 -0.24 14.41 -13.38
N ILE A 127 -0.71 13.34 -14.02
CA ILE A 127 -0.83 13.26 -15.49
C ILE A 127 -1.81 14.31 -16.03
N ASN A 128 -2.92 14.55 -15.34
CA ASN A 128 -3.89 15.55 -15.76
C ASN A 128 -3.36 16.99 -15.62
N LEU A 129 -2.49 17.25 -14.64
CA LEU A 129 -1.81 18.53 -14.48
C LEU A 129 -0.78 18.76 -15.60
N THR A 130 0.05 17.76 -15.92
CA THR A 130 1.07 17.89 -16.97
C THR A 130 0.47 18.01 -18.37
N LYS A 131 -0.64 17.33 -18.66
CA LYS A 131 -1.38 17.49 -19.93
C LYS A 131 -1.98 18.89 -20.12
N LYS A 132 -2.37 19.58 -19.04
CA LYS A 132 -2.88 20.96 -19.12
C LYS A 132 -1.79 22.00 -19.42
N SER A 133 -0.53 21.68 -19.17
CA SER A 133 0.62 22.55 -19.49
C SER A 133 1.23 22.32 -20.88
N GLY A 134 0.73 21.33 -21.64
CA GLY A 134 1.35 20.83 -22.88
C GLY A 134 1.16 21.68 -24.15
N ASP A 135 0.48 22.82 -24.09
CA ASP A 135 0.21 23.68 -25.29
C ASP A 135 1.35 24.67 -25.62
N LYS A 136 2.57 24.46 -25.10
CA LYS A 136 3.74 25.29 -25.40
C LYS A 136 4.95 24.47 -25.85
N GLU A 137 4.76 23.54 -26.78
CA GLU A 137 5.90 22.99 -27.54
C GLU A 137 6.14 23.85 -28.79
N ASN A 138 7.16 24.71 -28.75
CA ASN A 138 7.93 25.19 -29.91
C ASN A 138 9.16 26.03 -29.49
N PHE A 139 9.96 25.63 -28.47
CA PHE A 139 11.26 26.29 -28.16
C PHE A 139 12.28 25.37 -27.44
N LEU A 140 12.17 24.03 -27.58
CA LEU A 140 12.86 23.03 -26.73
C LEU A 140 14.20 22.48 -27.27
N GLY A 141 14.91 23.23 -28.12
CA GLY A 141 16.22 22.78 -28.64
C GLY A 141 17.40 23.10 -27.72
N GLN A 142 17.36 24.24 -27.03
CA GLN A 142 18.52 24.80 -26.33
C GLN A 142 18.48 24.63 -24.81
N GLY A 143 17.27 24.51 -24.22
CA GLY A 143 17.09 24.31 -22.78
C GLY A 143 17.48 22.92 -22.28
N ARG A 144 17.39 21.87 -23.10
CA ARG A 144 17.73 20.51 -22.68
C ARG A 144 19.22 20.32 -22.35
N LEU A 145 20.11 20.94 -23.13
CA LEU A 145 21.55 20.84 -22.87
C LEU A 145 21.96 21.65 -21.64
N GLN A 146 21.34 22.82 -21.44
CA GLN A 146 21.54 23.66 -20.26
C GLN A 146 21.05 22.95 -18.99
N ASN A 147 19.90 22.28 -19.05
CA ASN A 147 19.36 21.49 -17.93
C ASN A 147 20.27 20.32 -17.53
N VAL A 148 20.89 19.63 -18.50
CA VAL A 148 21.83 18.53 -18.19
C VAL A 148 23.09 19.06 -17.51
N ILE A 149 23.65 20.17 -18.01
CA ILE A 149 24.85 20.79 -17.44
C ILE A 149 24.56 21.39 -16.05
N ASP A 150 23.40 22.01 -15.86
CA ASP A 150 23.02 22.59 -14.57
C ASP A 150 22.68 21.47 -13.55
N GLN A 151 22.09 20.35 -13.99
CA GLN A 151 21.84 19.18 -13.15
C GLN A 151 23.14 18.51 -12.68
N GLU A 152 24.15 18.36 -13.55
CA GLU A 152 25.47 17.84 -13.15
C GLU A 152 26.15 18.75 -12.10
N ARG A 153 26.00 20.07 -12.23
CA ARG A 153 26.55 21.05 -11.27
C ARG A 153 25.78 21.04 -9.94
N GLU A 154 24.49 20.76 -9.97
CA GLU A 154 23.64 20.62 -8.79
C GLU A 154 23.86 19.32 -8.03
N ASP A 155 24.48 18.29 -8.63
CA ASP A 155 24.85 17.03 -7.99
C ASP A 155 26.28 17.04 -7.40
N GLU A 156 27.10 18.02 -7.76
CA GLU A 156 28.48 18.16 -7.29
C GLU A 156 28.60 18.81 -5.90
N CYS A 157 29.51 18.31 -5.06
CA CYS A 157 29.83 18.97 -3.80
C CYS A 157 30.35 20.40 -4.05
N GLY A 158 29.72 21.42 -3.49
CA GLY A 158 30.12 22.84 -3.63
C GLY A 158 31.46 23.24 -2.98
N ILE A 159 32.32 22.28 -2.64
CA ILE A 159 33.66 22.49 -2.09
C ILE A 159 34.69 21.75 -2.93
N CYS A 160 34.53 20.43 -3.13
CA CYS A 160 35.47 19.63 -3.92
C CYS A 160 35.09 19.46 -5.40
N LEU A 161 33.89 19.89 -5.80
CA LEU A 161 33.35 19.78 -7.16
C LEU A 161 33.36 18.34 -7.70
N VAL A 162 33.10 17.37 -6.83
CA VAL A 162 32.98 15.95 -7.20
C VAL A 162 31.50 15.55 -7.07
N PRO A 163 30.92 14.86 -8.07
CA PRO A 163 29.60 14.27 -7.97
C PRO A 163 29.57 13.27 -6.81
N THR A 164 28.83 13.60 -5.75
CA THR A 164 28.77 12.79 -4.52
C THR A 164 27.48 13.06 -3.78
N THR A 165 26.96 12.05 -3.07
CA THR A 165 25.86 12.24 -2.13
C THR A 165 26.24 13.31 -1.09
N LYS A 166 25.37 14.31 -0.95
CA LYS A 166 25.64 15.48 -0.10
C LYS A 166 25.03 15.27 1.28
N MET A 167 25.68 15.85 2.27
CA MET A 167 25.22 15.93 3.65
C MET A 167 24.77 17.37 3.93
N VAL A 168 23.57 17.52 4.46
CA VAL A 168 22.96 18.81 4.82
C VAL A 168 23.19 19.09 6.29
N LEU A 169 23.72 20.29 6.57
CA LEU A 169 23.96 20.75 7.93
C LEU A 169 22.66 21.20 8.61
N PRO A 170 22.40 20.75 9.86
CA PRO A 170 21.25 21.24 10.62
C PRO A 170 21.42 22.73 10.96
N GLY A 171 20.31 23.47 10.95
CA GLY A 171 20.26 24.88 11.33
C GLY A 171 20.65 25.89 10.23
N CYS A 172 21.34 25.48 9.16
CA CYS A 172 21.61 26.36 8.02
C CYS A 172 21.35 25.76 6.65
N CYS A 173 20.97 24.48 6.58
CA CYS A 173 20.56 23.75 5.37
C CYS A 173 21.58 23.77 4.22
N HIS A 174 22.85 24.08 4.48
CA HIS A 174 23.90 24.02 3.46
C HIS A 174 24.40 22.58 3.28
N ALA A 175 24.69 22.21 2.04
CA ALA A 175 25.03 20.85 1.65
C ALA A 175 26.47 20.71 1.14
N MET A 176 27.17 19.66 1.55
CA MET A 176 28.51 19.29 1.07
C MET A 176 28.75 17.78 1.23
N CYS A 177 29.72 17.19 0.55
CA CYS A 177 30.03 15.78 0.76
C CYS A 177 30.57 15.50 2.18
N ILE A 178 30.39 14.26 2.65
CA ILE A 178 30.81 13.86 4.00
C ILE A 178 32.32 14.06 4.24
N ASN A 179 33.15 13.92 3.20
CA ASN A 179 34.58 14.10 3.31
C ASN A 179 34.96 15.58 3.51
N CYS A 180 34.32 16.49 2.77
CA CYS A 180 34.49 17.93 2.96
C CYS A 180 34.02 18.37 4.34
N TYR A 181 32.87 17.85 4.81
CA TYR A 181 32.40 18.12 6.17
C TYR A 181 33.43 17.68 7.22
N ARG A 182 33.91 16.43 7.15
CA ARG A 182 34.87 15.89 8.14
C ARG A 182 36.17 16.68 8.16
N ASN A 183 36.74 17.00 6.99
CA ASN A 183 37.97 17.79 6.89
C ASN A 183 37.79 19.23 7.37
N TRP A 184 36.63 19.82 7.16
CA TRP A 184 36.35 21.16 7.66
C TRP A 184 36.13 21.17 9.18
N ASN A 185 35.36 20.21 9.71
CA ASN A 185 35.01 20.15 11.12
C ASN A 185 36.20 19.87 12.04
N THR A 186 37.29 19.27 11.53
CA THR A 186 38.56 19.16 12.29
C THR A 186 39.28 20.50 12.46
N LYS A 187 39.00 21.48 11.59
CA LYS A 187 39.65 22.80 11.58
C LYS A 187 38.77 23.90 12.16
N SER A 188 37.46 23.84 11.92
CA SER A 188 36.50 24.84 12.36
C SER A 188 35.15 24.21 12.71
N ALA A 189 34.64 24.53 13.90
CA ALA A 189 33.28 24.19 14.31
C ALA A 189 32.25 25.21 13.76
N SER A 190 32.30 25.49 12.46
CA SER A 190 31.40 26.43 11.75
C SER A 190 31.01 25.89 10.38
N CYS A 191 29.90 26.32 9.82
CA CYS A 191 29.55 26.03 8.42
C CYS A 191 30.56 26.71 7.48
N PRO A 192 31.13 26.02 6.47
CA PRO A 192 32.06 26.61 5.51
C PRO A 192 31.39 27.64 4.59
N PHE A 193 30.07 27.59 4.43
CA PHE A 193 29.33 28.49 3.56
C PHE A 193 28.86 29.75 4.30
N CYS A 194 28.21 29.61 5.45
CA CYS A 194 27.61 30.74 6.18
C CYS A 194 28.29 31.08 7.52
N ARG A 195 29.32 30.32 7.92
CA ARG A 195 30.02 30.48 9.21
C ARG A 195 29.16 30.32 10.48
N GLY A 196 27.92 29.84 10.35
CA GLY A 196 27.07 29.47 11.48
C GLY A 196 27.70 28.36 12.32
N GLY A 197 27.51 28.39 13.65
CA GLY A 197 28.21 27.48 14.57
C GLY A 197 27.75 26.03 14.48
N LEU A 198 28.71 25.09 14.47
CA LEU A 198 28.49 23.63 14.43
C LEU A 198 28.92 22.90 15.71
N LYS A 199 29.24 23.62 16.78
CA LYS A 199 29.79 23.07 18.04
C LYS A 199 28.94 21.94 18.68
N ARG A 200 27.65 21.86 18.35
CA ARG A 200 26.72 20.85 18.88
C ARG A 200 26.29 19.81 17.83
N VAL A 201 26.79 19.90 16.61
CA VAL A 201 26.41 19.02 15.50
C VAL A 201 27.31 17.79 15.50
N LYS A 202 26.72 16.62 15.70
CA LYS A 202 27.36 15.31 15.56
C LYS A 202 27.13 14.77 14.15
N SER A 203 27.87 13.72 13.79
CA SER A 203 27.68 13.03 12.50
C SER A 203 26.27 12.46 12.32
N GLU A 204 25.59 12.12 13.42
CA GLU A 204 24.22 11.61 13.45
C GLU A 204 23.17 12.70 13.14
N ASP A 205 23.55 13.98 13.31
CA ASP A 205 22.65 15.12 13.08
C ASP A 205 22.68 15.60 11.61
N LEU A 206 23.51 14.97 10.77
CA LEU A 206 23.63 15.28 9.35
C LEU A 206 22.56 14.54 8.54
N TRP A 207 21.93 15.26 7.61
CA TRP A 207 20.91 14.67 6.74
C TRP A 207 21.52 14.33 5.39
N VAL A 208 21.26 13.13 4.87
CA VAL A 208 21.68 12.74 3.52
C VAL A 208 20.72 13.38 2.52
N LEU A 209 21.25 14.16 1.58
CA LEU A 209 20.49 14.68 0.45
C LEU A 209 20.46 13.63 -0.64
N THR A 210 19.29 13.01 -0.83
CA THR A 210 19.03 12.07 -1.93
C THR A 210 18.95 12.83 -3.24
N SER A 211 19.74 12.44 -4.24
CA SER A 211 19.61 12.98 -5.60
C SER A 211 18.34 12.45 -6.27
N GLU A 212 17.84 13.13 -7.30
CA GLU A 212 16.70 12.65 -8.10
C GLU A 212 16.97 11.28 -8.73
N SER A 213 18.24 10.97 -9.02
CA SER A 213 18.68 9.69 -9.56
C SER A 213 18.72 8.54 -8.54
N GLU A 214 18.74 8.84 -7.23
CA GLU A 214 18.68 7.86 -6.14
C GLU A 214 17.23 7.58 -5.68
N VAL A 215 16.26 8.36 -6.13
CA VAL A 215 14.83 8.14 -5.84
C VAL A 215 14.31 7.03 -6.74
N ILE A 216 13.85 5.91 -6.15
CA ILE A 216 13.20 4.83 -6.90
C ILE A 216 11.98 5.40 -7.62
N ASP A 217 11.88 5.14 -8.93
CA ASP A 217 10.75 5.57 -9.74
C ASP A 217 9.42 5.14 -9.09
N ALA A 218 8.50 6.11 -8.94
CA ALA A 218 7.19 5.86 -8.35
C ALA A 218 6.42 4.76 -9.09
N GLU A 219 6.65 4.62 -10.40
CA GLU A 219 6.12 3.50 -11.18
C GLU A 219 6.70 2.17 -10.72
N ALA A 220 8.03 2.07 -10.56
CA ALA A 220 8.68 0.85 -10.06
C ALA A 220 8.15 0.45 -8.67
N VAL A 221 8.03 1.39 -7.73
CA VAL A 221 7.44 1.15 -6.40
C VAL A 221 6.02 0.61 -6.52
N SER A 222 5.17 1.24 -7.34
CA SER A 222 3.77 0.80 -7.52
C SER A 222 3.66 -0.61 -8.10
N THR A 223 4.55 -0.97 -9.04
CA THR A 223 4.57 -2.33 -9.60
C THR A 223 5.03 -3.37 -8.60
N GLU A 224 5.96 -3.02 -7.71
CA GLU A 224 6.43 -3.92 -6.64
C GLU A 224 5.34 -4.10 -5.57
N GLU A 225 4.67 -3.02 -5.15
CA GLU A 225 3.53 -3.06 -4.22
C GLU A 225 2.40 -3.96 -4.76
N LEU A 226 2.05 -3.80 -6.04
CA LEU A 226 1.05 -4.62 -6.71
C LEU A 226 1.48 -6.09 -6.73
N SER A 227 2.75 -6.35 -7.07
CA SER A 227 3.31 -7.71 -7.09
C SER A 227 3.27 -8.36 -5.71
N ARG A 228 3.64 -7.62 -4.67
CA ARG A 228 3.63 -8.09 -3.27
C ARG A 228 2.21 -8.42 -2.81
N PHE A 229 1.23 -7.61 -3.19
CA PHE A 229 -0.17 -7.88 -2.91
C PHE A 229 -0.63 -9.20 -3.54
N TYR A 230 -0.40 -9.41 -4.84
CA TYR A 230 -0.79 -10.67 -5.50
C TYR A 230 -0.05 -11.89 -4.94
N LEU A 231 1.24 -11.78 -4.61
CA LEU A 231 1.99 -12.85 -3.95
C LEU A 231 1.41 -13.21 -2.58
N TYR A 232 0.99 -12.21 -1.80
CA TYR A 232 0.30 -12.44 -0.54
C TYR A 232 -1.00 -13.21 -0.75
N ILE A 233 -1.84 -12.80 -1.71
CA ILE A 233 -3.10 -13.51 -2.05
C ILE A 233 -2.84 -14.96 -2.48
N GLN A 234 -1.75 -15.21 -3.21
CA GLN A 234 -1.35 -16.57 -3.60
C GLN A 234 -0.88 -17.43 -2.43
N SER A 235 -0.29 -16.82 -1.39
CA SER A 235 0.19 -17.50 -0.18
C SER A 235 -0.91 -17.91 0.79
N LEU A 236 -2.12 -17.33 0.66
CA LEU A 236 -3.26 -17.63 1.52
C LEU A 236 -3.70 -19.11 1.40
N PRO A 237 -4.26 -19.69 2.49
CA PRO A 237 -4.82 -21.04 2.46
C PRO A 237 -5.79 -21.23 1.30
N LYS A 238 -5.58 -22.29 0.51
CA LYS A 238 -6.45 -22.61 -0.60
C LYS A 238 -7.72 -23.29 -0.12
N ASP A 239 -8.85 -22.88 -0.69
CA ASP A 239 -10.12 -23.57 -0.50
C ASP A 239 -10.00 -24.97 -1.12
N LYS A 240 -9.98 -25.99 -0.26
CA LYS A 240 -9.93 -27.39 -0.69
C LYS A 240 -11.34 -27.80 -1.08
N THR A 241 -11.74 -27.50 -2.30
CA THR A 241 -12.93 -28.12 -2.89
C THR A 241 -12.57 -29.51 -3.44
N GLU A 242 -12.05 -30.40 -2.58
CA GLU A 242 -11.99 -31.84 -2.88
C GLU A 242 -13.17 -32.53 -2.21
N ALA A 243 -14.34 -32.44 -2.84
CA ALA A 243 -15.40 -33.44 -2.70
C ALA A 243 -16.39 -33.33 -3.88
N PRO A 244 -16.47 -34.34 -4.78
CA PRO A 244 -17.51 -34.44 -5.80
C PRO A 244 -18.84 -34.93 -5.17
N PHE A 245 -19.32 -34.24 -4.13
CA PHE A 245 -20.48 -34.64 -3.33
C PHE A 245 -21.65 -33.64 -3.38
N TRP A 246 -21.80 -32.92 -4.49
CA TRP A 246 -22.98 -32.09 -4.77
C TRP A 246 -23.91 -32.66 -5.86
N VAL A 247 -23.82 -33.96 -6.12
CA VAL A 247 -24.90 -34.71 -6.78
C VAL A 247 -25.63 -35.47 -5.67
N TYR A 248 -26.94 -35.29 -5.54
CA TYR A 248 -27.85 -35.81 -4.49
C TYR A 248 -28.14 -34.88 -3.30
N TYR A 249 -28.74 -33.71 -3.53
CA TYR A 249 -29.80 -33.19 -2.63
C TYR A 249 -30.83 -32.32 -3.38
N ASN A 250 -31.15 -32.67 -4.64
CA ASN A 250 -32.30 -32.10 -5.38
C ASN A 250 -33.39 -33.14 -5.67
N TYR A 251 -33.49 -34.18 -4.83
CA TYR A 251 -34.65 -35.06 -4.75
C TYR A 251 -34.84 -35.39 -3.27
N LEU A 252 -36.03 -35.14 -2.72
CA LEU A 252 -36.41 -35.12 -1.29
C LEU A 252 -36.04 -33.76 -0.65
N THR A 253 -36.93 -32.78 -0.50
CA THR A 253 -38.34 -32.83 -0.07
C THR A 253 -39.06 -31.58 -0.55
#